data_AF-A0A1Q7SQJ8-F1
#
_entry.id   AF-A0A1Q7SQJ8-F1
#
_cell.length_a   1.000
_cell.length_b   1.000
_cell.length_c   1.000
_cell.angle_alpha   90.00
_cell.angle_beta   90.00
_cell.angle_gamma   90.00
#
_symmetry.space_group_name_H-M   'P 1'
#
loop_
_entity.id
_entity.type
_entity.pdbx_description
1 polymer ?
#
loop_
_entity_poly.entity_id
_entity_poly.type
_entity_poly.pdbx_seq_one_letter_code
_entity_poly.pdbx_strand_id
1 'polypeptide(L)'
;MQFRRRYLAVPIFLMIVAALLIVRFNAANPSDPQKVASLPSPRCRKGNPLEGVSNPLRLRVISDCEVGSGIVRSVNLLDDGDWRIDVSLSPQYGKLLDVGNVSQNGWLVLELIPRDQATISVPPAGKQITFVGPLVYDSQNYWNAIYPVWSIQGD
;
A
#
# COMPACT_ATOMS: atom_id res chain seq x y z
N MET A 1 17.22 47.22 -65.11
CA MET A 1 16.95 45.79 -65.37
C MET A 1 17.08 45.02 -64.06
N GLN A 2 16.04 44.25 -63.72
CA GLN A 2 15.69 43.78 -62.37
C GLN A 2 16.59 42.66 -61.82
N PHE A 3 16.77 42.71 -60.50
CA PHE A 3 17.49 41.77 -59.64
C PHE A 3 16.90 40.34 -59.68
N ARG A 4 17.80 39.36 -59.58
CA ARG A 4 17.56 37.91 -59.42
C ARG A 4 16.57 37.58 -58.29
N ARG A 5 15.54 36.77 -58.59
CA ARG A 5 14.77 36.00 -57.59
C ARG A 5 15.15 34.53 -57.70
N ARG A 6 16.04 34.07 -56.81
CA ARG A 6 16.37 32.65 -56.60
C ARG A 6 16.25 32.27 -55.12
N TYR A 7 15.11 32.54 -54.46
CA TYR A 7 14.93 32.11 -53.07
C TYR A 7 13.44 31.88 -52.78
N LEU A 8 12.89 30.73 -53.22
CA LEU A 8 11.59 30.24 -52.74
C LEU A 8 11.41 28.73 -52.96
N ALA A 9 12.50 27.98 -53.17
CA ALA A 9 12.49 26.51 -53.17
C ALA A 9 13.13 25.91 -51.91
N VAL A 10 13.48 26.75 -50.93
CA VAL A 10 14.12 26.32 -49.67
C VAL A 10 13.12 26.04 -48.52
N PRO A 11 11.91 26.63 -48.42
CA PRO A 11 11.12 26.46 -47.19
C PRO A 11 10.36 25.13 -47.14
N ILE A 12 10.19 24.43 -48.26
CA ILE A 12 9.39 23.18 -48.31
C ILE A 12 10.24 21.96 -47.91
N PHE A 13 11.54 21.93 -48.26
CA PHE A 13 12.39 20.78 -47.94
C PHE A 13 12.73 20.68 -46.44
N LEU A 14 12.84 21.82 -45.74
CA LEU A 14 13.07 21.85 -44.29
C LEU A 14 11.86 21.39 -43.46
N MET A 15 10.63 21.58 -43.96
CA MET A 15 9.42 21.12 -43.28
C MET A 15 9.18 19.61 -43.42
N ILE A 16 9.59 19.00 -44.54
CA ILE A 16 9.44 17.56 -44.76
C ILE A 16 10.46 16.76 -43.93
N VAL A 17 11.69 17.28 -43.75
CA VAL A 17 12.71 16.65 -42.90
C VAL A 17 12.34 16.74 -41.40
N ALA A 18 11.75 17.86 -40.95
CA ALA A 18 11.26 17.99 -39.58
C ALA A 18 10.09 17.04 -39.28
N ALA A 19 9.16 16.86 -40.22
CA ALA A 19 8.05 15.93 -40.05
C ALA A 19 8.50 14.46 -40.01
N LEU A 20 9.53 14.08 -40.77
CA LEU A 20 10.07 12.71 -40.77
C LEU A 20 10.88 12.38 -39.49
N LEU A 21 11.43 13.39 -38.80
CA LEU A 21 12.11 13.19 -37.51
C LEU A 21 11.13 13.03 -36.33
N ILE A 22 9.92 13.61 -36.41
CA ILE A 22 8.88 13.45 -35.38
C ILE A 22 8.26 12.04 -35.41
N VAL A 23 8.22 11.39 -36.58
CA VAL A 23 7.59 10.06 -36.76
C VAL A 23 8.51 8.92 -36.30
N ARG A 24 9.83 9.10 -36.26
CA ARG A 24 10.79 8.03 -35.87
C ARG A 24 11.09 7.95 -34.37
N PHE A 25 10.62 8.91 -33.55
CA PHE A 25 10.87 8.94 -32.10
C PHE A 25 9.72 8.44 -31.22
N ASN A 26 8.65 7.90 -31.80
CA ASN A 26 7.50 7.37 -31.04
C ASN A 26 7.33 5.84 -31.19
N ALA A 27 8.42 5.11 -31.44
CA ALA A 27 8.43 3.64 -31.49
C ALA A 27 9.28 3.00 -30.38
N ALA A 28 9.51 3.72 -29.28
CA ALA A 28 9.81 3.09 -28.01
C ALA A 28 8.50 3.11 -27.24
N ASN A 29 7.70 2.05 -27.38
CA ASN A 29 6.68 1.74 -26.37
C ASN A 29 7.42 1.76 -25.03
N PRO A 30 7.15 2.69 -24.11
CA PRO A 30 7.51 2.46 -22.73
C PRO A 30 6.82 1.14 -22.43
N SER A 31 7.62 0.10 -22.18
CA SER A 31 7.10 -1.07 -21.50
C SER A 31 6.51 -0.47 -20.23
N ASP A 32 5.18 -0.34 -20.21
CA ASP A 32 4.45 -0.15 -18.97
C ASP A 32 5.11 -1.13 -18.01
N PRO A 33 5.74 -0.68 -16.90
CA PRO A 33 6.24 -1.61 -15.92
C PRO A 33 4.99 -2.33 -15.46
N GLN A 34 4.73 -3.47 -16.09
CA GLN A 34 3.62 -4.34 -15.83
C GLN A 34 3.71 -4.51 -14.33
N LYS A 35 2.78 -3.86 -13.61
CA LYS A 35 2.66 -3.95 -12.17
C LYS A 35 2.51 -5.44 -11.95
N VAL A 36 3.61 -6.13 -11.68
CA VAL A 36 3.61 -7.56 -11.46
C VAL A 36 2.75 -7.67 -10.24
N ALA A 37 1.50 -8.07 -10.44
CA ALA A 37 0.55 -8.27 -9.37
C ALA A 37 1.22 -9.30 -8.48
N SER A 38 1.75 -8.84 -7.35
CA SER A 38 2.41 -9.72 -6.41
C SER A 38 1.40 -10.78 -6.04
N LEU A 39 1.79 -12.06 -6.09
CA LEU A 39 0.93 -13.14 -5.67
C LEU A 39 0.40 -12.80 -4.27
N PRO A 40 -0.92 -12.92 -4.02
CA PRO A 40 -1.47 -12.69 -2.69
C PRO A 40 -0.70 -13.52 -1.68
N SER A 41 -0.43 -12.95 -0.50
CA SER A 41 0.27 -13.68 0.56
C SER A 41 -0.45 -15.02 0.80
N PRO A 42 0.28 -16.15 0.95
CA PRO A 42 -0.35 -17.42 1.31
C PRO A 42 -1.04 -17.37 2.69
N ARG A 43 -0.83 -16.30 3.46
CA ARG A 43 -1.50 -16.02 4.73
C ARG A 43 -2.78 -15.18 4.58
N CYS A 44 -3.13 -14.76 3.37
CA CYS A 44 -4.44 -14.17 3.11
C CYS A 44 -5.54 -15.22 3.29
N ARG A 45 -6.50 -14.94 4.16
CA ARG A 45 -7.70 -15.75 4.31
C ARG A 45 -8.68 -15.42 3.20
N LYS A 46 -9.54 -16.38 2.86
CA LYS A 46 -10.70 -16.18 1.98
C LYS A 46 -11.95 -16.00 2.83
N GLY A 47 -12.98 -15.38 2.27
CA GLY A 47 -14.27 -15.19 2.96
C GLY A 47 -14.40 -13.79 3.56
N ASN A 48 -15.17 -13.68 4.64
CA ASN A 48 -15.41 -12.39 5.30
C ASN A 48 -14.11 -11.88 5.96
N PRO A 49 -13.57 -10.71 5.56
CA PRO A 49 -12.35 -10.18 6.15
C PRO A 49 -12.46 -9.94 7.66
N LEU A 50 -13.65 -9.62 8.16
CA LEU A 50 -13.92 -9.25 9.55
C LEU A 50 -14.47 -10.41 10.40
N GLU A 51 -14.27 -11.66 9.97
CA GLU A 51 -14.76 -12.81 10.72
C GLU A 51 -14.14 -12.86 12.14
N GLY A 52 -15.01 -12.88 13.16
CA GLY A 52 -14.61 -12.98 14.56
C GLY A 52 -14.38 -11.64 15.27
N VAL A 53 -14.46 -10.51 14.56
CA VAL A 53 -14.40 -9.16 15.15
C VAL A 53 -15.66 -8.87 15.98
N SER A 54 -15.50 -8.30 17.18
CA SER A 54 -16.60 -8.02 18.11
C SER A 54 -17.58 -6.94 17.60
N ASN A 55 -17.06 -5.83 17.07
CA ASN A 55 -17.86 -4.73 16.52
C ASN A 55 -17.48 -4.41 15.06
N PRO A 56 -17.81 -5.29 14.09
CA PRO A 56 -17.34 -5.14 12.71
C PRO A 56 -17.98 -3.94 12.00
N LEU A 57 -19.14 -3.45 12.45
CA LEU A 57 -19.85 -2.33 11.81
C LEU A 57 -19.10 -1.00 11.89
N ARG A 58 -18.17 -0.84 12.86
CA ARG A 58 -17.32 0.36 12.94
C ARG A 58 -16.20 0.36 11.91
N LEU A 59 -15.91 -0.79 11.30
CA LEU A 59 -14.77 -0.96 10.41
C LEU A 59 -15.20 -0.85 8.95
N ARG A 60 -14.47 -0.06 8.18
CA ARG A 60 -14.59 -0.01 6.73
C ARG A 60 -13.41 -0.73 6.12
N VAL A 61 -13.64 -1.84 5.43
CA VAL A 61 -12.58 -2.58 4.74
C VAL A 61 -12.06 -1.74 3.57
N ILE A 62 -10.76 -1.46 3.57
CA ILE A 62 -10.04 -0.79 2.48
C ILE A 62 -9.46 -1.82 1.52
N SER A 63 -8.88 -2.90 2.07
CA SER A 63 -8.29 -4.00 1.32
C SER A 63 -8.47 -5.30 2.10
N ASP A 64 -8.92 -6.35 1.44
CA ASP A 64 -9.20 -7.64 2.07
C ASP A 64 -7.94 -8.34 2.60
N CYS A 65 -6.76 -8.01 2.05
CA CYS A 65 -5.51 -8.56 2.52
C CYS A 65 -4.33 -7.66 2.17
N GLU A 66 -3.64 -7.16 3.20
CA GLU A 66 -2.37 -6.45 3.09
C GLU A 66 -1.27 -7.17 3.84
N VAL A 67 -0.04 -6.94 3.39
CA VAL A 67 1.19 -7.37 4.07
C VAL A 67 1.90 -6.12 4.55
N GLY A 68 2.39 -6.16 5.78
CA GLY A 68 3.21 -5.10 6.35
C GLY A 68 4.38 -5.64 7.16
N SER A 69 5.36 -4.79 7.41
CA SER A 69 6.46 -5.08 8.33
C SER A 69 6.86 -3.81 9.08
N GLY A 70 7.39 -3.99 10.29
CA GLY A 70 7.84 -2.89 11.15
C GLY A 70 8.29 -3.37 12.52
N ILE A 71 8.60 -2.39 13.37
CA ILE A 71 9.03 -2.62 14.77
C ILE A 71 7.84 -2.41 15.70
N VAL A 72 7.58 -3.39 16.56
CA VAL A 72 6.56 -3.28 17.61
C VAL A 72 6.94 -2.20 18.61
N ARG A 73 6.04 -1.25 18.85
CA ARG A 73 6.25 -0.11 19.75
C ARG A 73 5.54 -0.28 21.07
N SER A 74 4.33 -0.84 21.06
CA SER A 74 3.54 -1.08 22.26
C SER A 74 2.66 -2.32 22.06
N VAL A 75 2.26 -2.94 23.17
CA VAL A 75 1.39 -4.12 23.21
C VAL A 75 0.47 -3.98 24.42
N ASN A 76 -0.85 -4.01 24.22
CA ASN A 76 -1.84 -3.84 25.27
C ASN A 76 -3.01 -4.81 25.07
N LEU A 77 -3.48 -5.42 26.15
CA LEU A 77 -4.73 -6.18 26.15
C LEU A 77 -5.90 -5.20 26.30
N LEU A 78 -6.90 -5.31 25.43
CA LEU A 78 -8.12 -4.51 25.45
C LEU A 78 -9.24 -5.22 26.21
N ASP A 79 -10.28 -4.48 26.59
CA ASP A 79 -11.41 -4.96 27.39
C ASP A 79 -12.23 -6.06 26.70
N ASP A 80 -12.24 -6.09 25.35
CA ASP A 80 -12.89 -7.12 24.54
C ASP A 80 -12.02 -8.37 24.33
N GLY A 81 -10.82 -8.39 24.92
CA GLY A 81 -9.87 -9.48 24.83
C GLY A 81 -8.96 -9.42 23.62
N ASP A 82 -9.08 -8.40 22.77
CA ASP A 82 -8.17 -8.17 21.65
C ASP A 82 -6.80 -7.71 22.16
N TRP A 83 -5.72 -8.17 21.53
CA TRP A 83 -4.41 -7.57 21.72
C TRP A 83 -4.20 -6.46 20.70
N ARG A 84 -4.07 -5.23 21.19
CA ARG A 84 -3.59 -4.09 20.41
C ARG A 84 -2.07 -4.11 20.35
N ILE A 85 -1.53 -4.05 19.15
CA ILE A 85 -0.09 -4.02 18.88
C ILE A 85 0.18 -2.81 17.98
N ASP A 86 0.86 -1.79 18.51
CA ASP A 86 1.23 -0.63 17.71
C ASP A 86 2.57 -0.88 17.01
N VAL A 87 2.66 -0.59 15.71
CA VAL A 87 3.85 -0.88 14.89
C VAL A 87 4.34 0.36 14.16
N SER A 88 5.63 0.66 14.35
CA SER A 88 6.34 1.62 13.51
C SER A 88 6.72 0.93 12.20
N LEU A 89 6.04 1.27 11.11
CA LEU A 89 6.22 0.58 9.82
C LEU A 89 7.62 0.80 9.24
N SER A 90 8.15 -0.24 8.59
CA SER A 90 9.29 -0.08 7.70
C SER A 90 8.91 0.83 6.52
N PRO A 91 9.83 1.68 6.00
CA PRO A 91 9.49 2.77 5.09
C PRO A 91 8.66 2.37 3.86
N GLN A 92 8.91 1.19 3.29
CA GLN A 92 8.21 0.67 2.11
C GLN A 92 6.72 0.37 2.35
N TYR A 93 6.30 0.23 3.61
CA TYR A 93 4.91 -0.03 4.00
C TYR A 93 4.16 1.24 4.45
N GLY A 94 4.78 2.43 4.38
CA GLY A 94 4.19 3.68 4.85
C GLY A 94 2.81 4.00 4.26
N LYS A 95 2.48 3.45 3.09
CA LYS A 95 1.15 3.57 2.44
C LYS A 95 -0.02 3.00 3.26
N LEU A 96 0.25 2.18 4.28
CA LEU A 96 -0.79 1.60 5.13
C LEU A 96 -1.31 2.61 6.16
N LEU A 97 -0.53 3.64 6.47
CA LEU A 97 -0.93 4.70 7.38
C LEU A 97 -1.90 5.67 6.69
N ASP A 98 -2.89 6.15 7.44
CA ASP A 98 -3.67 7.32 7.05
C ASP A 98 -3.27 8.57 7.87
N VAL A 99 -3.99 9.67 7.63
CA VAL A 99 -3.80 10.92 8.38
C VAL A 99 -4.08 10.75 9.88
N GLY A 100 -4.99 9.87 10.25
CA GLY A 100 -5.30 9.52 11.63
C GLY A 100 -4.10 8.92 12.35
N ASN A 101 -3.48 7.89 11.75
CA ASN A 101 -2.26 7.29 12.28
C ASN A 101 -1.14 8.31 12.42
N VAL A 102 -0.92 9.13 11.38
CA VAL A 102 0.15 10.14 11.34
C VAL A 102 -0.04 11.24 12.38
N SER A 103 -1.28 11.68 12.59
CA SER A 103 -1.61 12.74 13.57
C SER A 103 -1.44 12.31 15.03
N GLN A 104 -1.32 11.02 15.29
CA GLN A 104 -1.02 10.49 16.61
C GLN A 104 0.47 10.21 16.75
N ASN A 105 0.88 8.94 16.68
CA ASN A 105 2.27 8.53 16.89
C ASN A 105 2.95 8.11 15.58
N GLY A 106 2.24 8.12 14.45
CA GLY A 106 2.73 7.60 13.17
C GLY A 106 2.86 6.08 13.14
N TRP A 107 2.14 5.37 14.01
CA TRP A 107 2.16 3.91 14.10
C TRP A 107 0.89 3.31 13.48
N LEU A 108 1.04 2.16 12.83
CA LEU A 108 -0.09 1.35 12.42
C LEU A 108 -0.58 0.54 13.62
N VAL A 109 -1.90 0.44 13.76
CA VAL A 109 -2.53 -0.41 14.77
C VAL A 109 -2.78 -1.80 14.18
N LEU A 110 -2.39 -2.83 14.91
CA LEU A 110 -2.81 -4.21 14.65
C LEU A 110 -3.70 -4.68 15.81
N GLU A 111 -4.80 -5.36 15.52
CA GLU A 111 -5.67 -5.98 16.54
C GLU A 111 -5.77 -7.50 16.34
N LEU A 112 -5.27 -8.25 17.33
CA LEU A 112 -5.32 -9.72 17.35
C LEU A 112 -6.48 -10.21 18.22
N ILE A 113 -7.51 -10.71 17.56
CA ILE A 113 -8.74 -11.18 18.21
C ILE A 113 -8.56 -12.49 18.98
N PRO A 114 -9.35 -12.74 20.05
CA PRO A 114 -9.31 -13.98 20.85
C PRO A 114 -9.31 -15.27 20.03
N ARG A 115 -10.10 -15.32 18.94
CA ARG A 115 -10.19 -16.48 18.05
C ARG A 115 -8.83 -16.91 17.50
N ASP A 116 -7.94 -15.97 17.21
CA ASP A 116 -6.67 -16.23 16.53
C ASP A 116 -5.48 -16.41 17.48
N GLN A 117 -5.64 -16.05 18.76
CA GLN A 117 -4.59 -16.09 19.78
C GLN A 117 -4.08 -17.51 20.10
N ALA A 118 -4.86 -18.55 19.78
CA ALA A 118 -4.41 -19.94 19.94
C ALA A 118 -3.27 -20.32 18.98
N THR A 119 -3.08 -19.57 17.89
CA THR A 119 -2.11 -19.89 16.83
C THR A 119 -1.14 -18.75 16.53
N ILE A 120 -1.48 -17.52 16.92
CA ILE A 120 -0.66 -16.33 16.73
C ILE A 120 -0.20 -15.85 18.10
N SER A 121 1.11 -15.91 18.34
CA SER A 121 1.70 -15.36 19.55
C SER A 121 1.82 -13.84 19.46
N VAL A 122 1.54 -13.16 20.57
CA VAL A 122 1.71 -11.70 20.69
C VAL A 122 3.21 -11.39 20.75
N PRO A 123 3.76 -10.58 19.82
CA PRO A 123 5.18 -10.23 19.82
C PRO A 123 5.49 -9.23 20.94
N PRO A 124 6.69 -9.27 21.56
CA PRO A 124 7.10 -8.25 22.53
C PRO A 124 7.45 -6.92 21.85
N ALA A 125 7.38 -5.83 22.62
CA ALA A 125 7.87 -4.52 22.16
C ALA A 125 9.35 -4.57 21.76
N GLY A 126 9.72 -3.82 20.72
CA GLY A 126 11.06 -3.79 20.12
C GLY A 126 11.30 -4.87 19.06
N LYS A 127 10.41 -5.85 18.90
CA LYS A 127 10.55 -6.91 17.90
C LYS A 127 10.25 -6.40 16.49
N GLN A 128 11.10 -6.74 15.51
CA GLN A 128 10.77 -6.61 14.09
C GLN A 128 9.82 -7.75 13.70
N ILE A 129 8.71 -7.41 13.06
CA ILE A 129 7.69 -8.37 12.63
C ILE A 129 7.26 -8.15 11.18
N THR A 130 6.78 -9.21 10.55
CA THR A 130 5.95 -9.18 9.34
C THR A 130 4.56 -9.66 9.73
N PHE A 131 3.53 -8.99 9.22
CA PHE A 131 2.14 -9.29 9.53
C PHE A 131 1.26 -9.26 8.29
N VAL A 132 0.12 -9.95 8.38
CA VAL A 132 -0.88 -10.06 7.31
C VAL A 132 -2.27 -9.96 7.91
N GLY A 133 -3.16 -9.25 7.23
CA GLY A 133 -4.59 -9.16 7.55
C GLY A 133 -5.27 -8.11 6.67
N PRO A 134 -6.58 -7.90 6.83
CA PRO A 134 -7.30 -6.87 6.09
C PRO A 134 -6.91 -5.49 6.59
N LEU A 135 -6.73 -4.55 5.67
CA LEU A 135 -6.58 -3.15 6.00
C LEU A 135 -7.98 -2.54 6.15
N VAL A 136 -8.24 -1.95 7.31
CA VAL A 136 -9.51 -1.31 7.63
C VAL A 136 -9.29 0.11 8.08
N TYR A 137 -10.29 0.96 7.86
CA TYR A 137 -10.44 2.23 8.58
C TYR A 137 -11.40 2.03 9.75
N ASP A 138 -10.94 2.34 10.96
CA ASP A 138 -11.79 2.33 12.15
C ASP A 138 -12.51 3.69 12.28
N SER A 139 -13.82 3.70 12.06
CA SER A 139 -14.62 4.93 12.12
C SER A 139 -14.90 5.45 13.52
N GLN A 140 -14.61 4.66 14.56
CA GLN A 140 -14.72 5.08 15.95
C GLN A 140 -13.41 5.71 16.43
N ASN A 141 -12.28 5.16 16.01
CA ASN A 141 -10.95 5.60 16.43
C ASN A 141 -10.30 6.59 15.44
N TYR A 142 -10.80 6.65 14.20
CA TYR A 142 -10.37 7.54 13.13
C TYR A 142 -8.95 7.31 12.63
N TRP A 143 -8.55 6.04 12.46
CA TRP A 143 -7.26 5.66 11.86
C TRP A 143 -7.34 4.34 11.09
N ASN A 144 -6.32 4.04 10.28
CA ASN A 144 -6.17 2.72 9.68
C ASN A 144 -5.61 1.69 10.67
N ALA A 145 -6.04 0.44 10.49
CA ALA A 145 -5.56 -0.71 11.24
C ALA A 145 -5.52 -1.97 10.37
N ILE A 146 -4.73 -2.97 10.80
CA ILE A 146 -4.92 -4.36 10.38
C ILE A 146 -5.79 -5.06 11.42
N TYR A 147 -7.02 -5.39 11.06
CA TYR A 147 -8.00 -5.90 12.02
C TYR A 147 -9.03 -6.83 11.34
N PRO A 148 -9.02 -8.14 11.63
CA PRO A 148 -8.13 -8.86 12.54
C PRO A 148 -6.80 -9.27 11.91
N VAL A 149 -5.76 -9.37 12.73
CA VAL A 149 -4.47 -9.92 12.29
C VAL A 149 -4.60 -11.41 12.01
N TRP A 150 -4.17 -11.84 10.82
CA TRP A 150 -4.24 -13.24 10.38
C TRP A 150 -2.93 -13.99 10.51
N SER A 151 -1.80 -13.29 10.58
CA SER A 151 -0.50 -13.87 10.89
C SER A 151 0.48 -12.82 11.39
N ILE A 152 1.37 -13.22 12.28
CA ILE A 152 2.56 -12.48 12.71
C ILE A 152 3.75 -13.43 12.62
N GLN A 153 4.85 -12.97 12.04
CA GLN A 153 6.14 -13.64 12.02
C GLN A 153 7.18 -12.66 12.53
N GLY A 154 8.01 -13.06 13.50
CA GLY A 154 9.13 -12.26 13.97
C GLY A 154 10.45 -12.76 13.38
N ASP A 155 11.39 -11.84 13.19
CA ASP A 155 12.76 -12.15 12.75
C ASP A 155 13.63 -12.75 13.86
#